data_AF-A0A4P9XD00-F1
#
_entry.id   AF-A0A4P9XD00-F1
#
_cell.length_a   1.000
_cell.length_b   1.000
_cell.length_c   1.000
_cell.angle_alpha   90.00
_cell.angle_beta   90.00
_cell.angle_gamma   90.00
#
_symmetry.space_group_name_H-M   'P 1'
#
loop_
_entity.id
_entity.type
_entity.pdbx_description
1 polymer ?
#
loop_
_entity_poly.entity_id
_entity_poly.type
_entity_poly.pdbx_seq_one_letter_code
_entity_poly.pdbx_strand_id
1 'polypeptide(L)'
;MTLTNAAPSVELAADGGVVPAAAAAAAATRKPLPGVLDPQATAVEPAAADAEDTDPHRLATRLRVATAQVHTEAEHAPFVNQLVTGTATRAAITLHYQQLYAVYYTLETALMVARAAAETRRRHADADADADAGARAQATLAAIDLIWFSELWRAPSLKEDLAAVCPDAPLPAPIPVGDSGAVYFNTTPATAAYTRHLAALATAADADAVLAPARLVAHSYVRYLGDLSGGQYLSRKVEKFYGHRPHFYTFEEIPATQIRAFKDRFRAHLNQVDASLHDAIVDEAVHSFRANMALFHELAGPQSILPA
;
A
#
# COMPACT_ATOMS: atom_id res chain seq x y z
N MET A 1 -18.85 36.77 32.80
CA MET A 1 -19.95 36.41 31.89
C MET A 1 -19.45 35.22 31.08
N THR A 2 -19.73 34.03 31.59
CA THR A 2 -19.09 32.76 31.23
C THR A 2 -20.00 32.05 30.23
N LEU A 3 -19.51 31.77 29.03
CA LEU A 3 -20.22 30.93 28.06
C LEU A 3 -19.42 29.64 27.86
N THR A 4 -19.95 28.61 28.51
CA THR A 4 -19.62 27.20 28.41
C THR A 4 -19.96 26.70 27.00
N ASN A 5 -19.03 26.03 26.32
CA ASN A 5 -19.35 25.27 25.11
C ASN A 5 -18.97 23.80 25.33
N ALA A 6 -19.99 22.96 25.44
CA ALA A 6 -19.90 21.53 25.70
C ALA A 6 -19.73 20.77 24.37
N ALA A 7 -18.78 19.83 24.34
CA ALA A 7 -18.65 18.85 23.27
C ALA A 7 -19.74 17.76 23.40
N PRO A 8 -20.22 17.16 22.29
CA PRO A 8 -21.21 16.09 22.37
C PRO A 8 -20.55 14.75 22.71
N SER A 9 -21.07 14.11 23.75
CA SER A 9 -20.79 12.73 24.14
C SER A 9 -21.61 11.74 23.29
N VAL A 10 -21.01 10.62 22.87
CA VAL A 10 -21.71 9.50 22.23
C VAL A 10 -21.86 8.38 23.25
N GLU A 11 -23.10 8.00 23.56
CA GLU A 11 -23.47 6.90 24.45
C GLU A 11 -23.34 5.53 23.75
N LEU A 12 -22.76 4.57 24.46
CA LEU A 12 -22.83 3.14 24.18
C LEU A 12 -24.18 2.60 24.69
N ALA A 13 -24.99 2.02 23.81
CA ALA A 13 -26.14 1.21 24.22
C ALA A 13 -25.72 -0.26 24.37
N ALA A 14 -25.97 -0.80 25.56
CA ALA A 14 -25.84 -2.21 25.91
C ALA A 14 -27.18 -2.94 25.75
N ASP A 15 -27.05 -4.26 25.59
CA ASP A 15 -28.04 -5.35 25.73
C ASP A 15 -29.02 -5.69 24.59
N GLY A 16 -28.79 -6.90 24.05
CA GLY A 16 -29.66 -8.04 24.37
C GLY A 16 -30.63 -8.50 23.28
N GLY A 17 -30.41 -9.70 22.70
CA GLY A 17 -31.50 -10.37 21.99
C GLY A 17 -31.17 -11.53 21.04
N VAL A 18 -30.94 -12.72 21.59
CA VAL A 18 -31.44 -14.05 21.15
C VAL A 18 -31.03 -14.63 19.77
N VAL A 19 -30.39 -15.79 19.86
CA VAL A 19 -30.10 -16.78 18.81
C VAL A 19 -31.31 -17.70 18.56
N PRO A 20 -31.45 -18.30 17.37
CA PRO A 20 -31.90 -19.69 17.29
C PRO A 20 -30.90 -20.60 16.57
N ALA A 21 -30.74 -21.79 17.15
CA ALA A 21 -29.90 -22.88 16.68
C ALA A 21 -30.62 -23.84 15.72
N ALA A 22 -29.81 -24.72 15.11
CA ALA A 22 -30.09 -26.00 14.42
C ALA A 22 -29.90 -25.94 12.90
N ALA A 23 -29.28 -26.90 12.22
CA ALA A 23 -28.52 -28.09 12.58
C ALA A 23 -27.93 -28.69 11.28
N ALA A 24 -27.11 -29.71 11.46
CA ALA A 24 -26.96 -30.90 10.61
C ALA A 24 -25.67 -31.02 9.77
N ALA A 25 -24.97 -32.09 10.14
CA ALA A 25 -23.78 -32.68 9.57
C ALA A 25 -23.97 -33.22 8.15
N ALA A 26 -22.87 -33.29 7.40
CA ALA A 26 -22.64 -34.33 6.41
C ALA A 26 -21.15 -34.69 6.37
N ALA A 27 -20.86 -35.91 6.78
CA ALA A 27 -19.58 -36.58 6.63
C ALA A 27 -19.47 -37.27 5.26
N ALA A 28 -18.23 -37.62 4.91
CA ALA A 28 -17.78 -38.51 3.83
C ALA A 28 -17.65 -37.84 2.44
N THR A 29 -16.51 -37.91 1.74
CA THR A 29 -15.64 -39.08 1.52
C THR A 29 -14.23 -38.62 1.08
N ARG A 30 -13.19 -39.23 1.65
CA ARG A 30 -11.80 -39.09 1.18
C ARG A 30 -11.61 -39.87 -0.13
N LYS A 31 -11.03 -39.23 -1.15
CA LYS A 31 -10.52 -39.88 -2.36
C LYS A 31 -8.98 -39.94 -2.28
N PRO A 32 -8.29 -41.01 -2.71
CA PRO A 32 -6.86 -41.18 -2.46
C PRO A 32 -6.00 -40.32 -3.38
N LEU A 33 -4.81 -39.94 -2.88
CA LEU A 33 -3.75 -39.28 -3.64
C LEU A 33 -3.28 -40.14 -4.83
N PRO A 34 -3.00 -39.52 -5.98
CA PRO A 34 -1.97 -40.02 -6.90
C PRO A 34 -0.70 -39.19 -6.75
N GLY A 35 0.40 -39.87 -6.40
CA GLY A 35 1.75 -39.35 -6.46
C GLY A 35 2.32 -39.33 -7.89
N VAL A 36 3.58 -38.91 -7.94
CA VAL A 36 4.42 -38.57 -9.11
C VAL A 36 4.25 -37.13 -9.58
N LEU A 37 5.07 -36.25 -8.99
CA LEU A 37 5.37 -34.92 -9.51
C LEU A 37 6.09 -35.08 -10.85
N ASP A 38 5.48 -34.54 -11.90
CA ASP A 38 6.11 -34.35 -13.21
C ASP A 38 7.21 -33.26 -13.08
N PRO A 39 8.49 -33.54 -13.38
CA PRO A 39 9.59 -32.59 -13.22
C PRO A 39 9.58 -31.40 -14.20
N GLN A 40 8.57 -31.23 -15.05
CA GLN A 40 8.53 -30.17 -16.07
C GLN A 40 7.52 -29.02 -15.82
N ALA A 41 6.87 -28.94 -14.66
CA ALA A 41 6.03 -27.80 -14.31
C ALA A 41 6.83 -26.64 -13.69
N THR A 42 7.89 -26.19 -14.35
CA THR A 42 8.61 -24.94 -14.03
C THR A 42 8.66 -24.04 -15.25
N ALA A 43 7.56 -23.35 -15.51
CA ALA A 43 7.56 -22.11 -16.26
C ALA A 43 6.41 -21.27 -15.72
N VAL A 44 6.73 -20.23 -14.94
CA VAL A 44 5.85 -19.09 -14.81
C VAL A 44 5.78 -18.51 -16.22
N GLU A 45 4.62 -18.59 -16.88
CA GLU A 45 4.42 -17.91 -18.16
C GLU A 45 4.81 -16.44 -17.99
N PRO A 46 5.64 -15.88 -18.89
CA PRO A 46 5.96 -14.47 -18.81
C PRO A 46 4.65 -13.70 -18.95
N ALA A 47 4.36 -12.83 -17.98
CA ALA A 47 3.24 -11.90 -18.08
C ALA A 47 3.34 -11.22 -19.46
N ALA A 48 2.33 -11.43 -20.31
CA ALA A 48 2.31 -10.93 -21.66
C ALA A 48 2.64 -9.43 -21.65
N ALA A 49 3.72 -9.06 -22.33
CA ALA A 49 4.19 -7.69 -22.43
C ALA A 49 3.05 -6.80 -22.94
N ASP A 50 2.53 -5.95 -22.06
CA ASP A 50 1.58 -4.90 -22.41
C ASP A 50 2.20 -4.07 -23.55
N ALA A 51 1.43 -3.69 -24.59
CA ALA A 51 1.93 -2.89 -25.72
C ALA A 51 2.64 -1.63 -25.19
N GLU A 52 3.97 -1.68 -25.18
CA GLU A 52 4.77 -0.88 -24.26
C GLU A 52 5.10 0.47 -24.88
N ASP A 53 4.86 1.51 -24.10
CA ASP A 53 5.44 2.81 -24.32
C ASP A 53 6.96 2.71 -24.09
N THR A 54 7.73 2.71 -25.17
CA THR A 54 9.19 2.48 -25.13
C THR A 54 10.00 3.77 -25.05
N ASP A 55 9.36 4.93 -24.97
CA ASP A 55 10.08 6.21 -24.87
C ASP A 55 10.86 6.27 -23.55
N PRO A 56 12.21 6.30 -23.59
CA PRO A 56 13.03 6.26 -22.38
C PRO A 56 12.94 7.55 -21.55
N HIS A 57 12.41 8.64 -22.11
CA HIS A 57 12.26 9.91 -21.40
C HIS A 57 10.97 9.98 -20.57
N ARG A 58 10.00 9.09 -20.82
CA ARG A 58 8.73 9.08 -20.10
C ARG A 58 8.89 8.51 -18.69
N LEU A 59 8.26 9.17 -17.72
CA LEU A 59 8.38 8.80 -16.30
C LEU A 59 7.99 7.34 -16.04
N ALA A 60 6.91 6.84 -16.65
CA ALA A 60 6.50 5.44 -16.48
C ALA A 60 7.59 4.46 -16.95
N THR A 61 8.23 4.74 -18.09
CA THR A 61 9.35 3.94 -18.62
C THR A 61 10.55 4.00 -17.69
N ARG A 62 10.93 5.20 -17.24
CA ARG A 62 12.05 5.42 -16.33
C ARG A 62 11.87 4.69 -15.00
N LEU A 63 10.68 4.79 -14.42
CA LEU A 63 10.31 4.08 -13.19
C LEU A 63 10.44 2.57 -13.35
N ARG A 64 9.87 2.00 -14.41
CA ARG A 64 9.97 0.57 -14.71
C ARG A 64 11.43 0.12 -14.81
N VAL A 65 12.24 0.82 -15.60
CA VAL A 65 13.65 0.48 -15.81
C VAL A 65 14.45 0.58 -14.51
N ALA A 66 14.33 1.70 -13.79
CA ALA A 66 15.09 1.95 -12.56
C ALA A 66 14.74 0.97 -11.44
N THR A 67 13.49 0.51 -11.39
CA THR A 67 13.00 -0.41 -10.36
C THR A 67 13.12 -1.88 -10.73
N ALA A 68 13.52 -2.24 -11.96
CA ALA A 68 13.50 -3.62 -12.45
C ALA A 68 14.36 -4.57 -11.59
N GLN A 69 15.56 -4.14 -11.18
CA GLN A 69 16.43 -4.96 -10.35
C GLN A 69 15.83 -5.17 -8.96
N VAL A 70 15.44 -4.09 -8.27
CA VAL A 70 14.88 -4.19 -6.91
C VAL A 70 13.51 -4.87 -6.88
N HIS A 71 12.76 -4.83 -7.99
CA HIS A 71 11.55 -5.63 -8.17
C HIS A 71 11.87 -7.12 -8.22
N THR A 72 12.86 -7.52 -9.02
CA THR A 72 13.32 -8.92 -9.12
C THR A 72 13.80 -9.44 -7.75
N GLU A 73 14.57 -8.63 -7.02
CA GLU A 73 15.00 -8.97 -5.66
C GLU A 73 13.78 -9.14 -4.72
N ALA A 74 12.74 -8.33 -4.90
CA ALA A 74 11.54 -8.38 -4.07
C ALA A 74 10.64 -9.59 -4.27
N GLU A 75 10.57 -10.12 -5.47
CA GLU A 75 9.86 -11.38 -5.75
C GLU A 75 10.45 -12.56 -4.97
N HIS A 76 11.74 -12.50 -4.64
CA HIS A 76 12.47 -13.57 -3.95
C HIS A 76 12.62 -13.31 -2.44
N ALA A 77 11.96 -12.28 -1.91
CA ALA A 77 12.02 -11.98 -0.48
C ALA A 77 11.60 -13.20 0.35
N PRO A 78 12.32 -13.56 1.43
CA PRO A 78 12.05 -14.80 2.17
C PRO A 78 10.60 -14.91 2.67
N PHE A 79 10.00 -13.82 3.15
CA PHE A 79 8.59 -13.83 3.59
C PHE A 79 7.61 -13.99 2.42
N VAL A 80 7.90 -13.39 1.26
CA VAL A 80 7.10 -13.60 0.04
C VAL A 80 7.12 -15.07 -0.36
N ASN A 81 8.30 -15.71 -0.31
CA ASN A 81 8.44 -17.14 -0.54
C ASN A 81 7.57 -17.97 0.42
N GLN A 82 7.55 -17.64 1.72
CA GLN A 82 6.70 -18.34 2.68
C GLN A 82 5.21 -18.23 2.38
N LEU A 83 4.73 -17.08 1.90
CA LEU A 83 3.34 -16.90 1.51
C LEU A 83 2.99 -17.72 0.26
N VAL A 84 3.87 -17.76 -0.75
CA VAL A 84 3.60 -18.46 -2.02
C VAL A 84 3.79 -19.97 -1.93
N THR A 85 4.52 -20.47 -0.92
CA THR A 85 4.66 -21.91 -0.63
C THR A 85 3.66 -22.40 0.42
N GLY A 86 2.94 -21.49 1.10
CA GLY A 86 1.99 -21.85 2.15
C GLY A 86 2.64 -22.19 3.50
N THR A 87 3.90 -21.80 3.72
CA THR A 87 4.64 -22.12 4.95
C THR A 87 4.58 -21.00 6.00
N ALA A 88 4.03 -19.82 5.69
CA ALA A 88 3.88 -18.75 6.68
C ALA A 88 2.84 -19.12 7.77
N THR A 89 3.12 -18.77 9.02
CA THR A 89 2.15 -18.95 10.13
C THR A 89 1.03 -17.91 10.06
N ARG A 90 -0.13 -18.22 10.65
CA ARG A 90 -1.23 -17.24 10.78
C ARG A 90 -0.79 -15.96 11.50
N ALA A 91 0.03 -16.08 12.55
CA ALA A 91 0.57 -14.93 13.28
C ALA A 91 1.45 -14.05 12.37
N ALA A 92 2.25 -14.64 11.48
CA ALA A 92 3.07 -13.90 10.54
C ALA A 92 2.24 -13.18 9.46
N ILE A 93 1.17 -13.81 8.98
CA ILE A 93 0.21 -13.17 8.05
C ILE A 93 -0.50 -11.99 8.73
N THR A 94 -0.93 -12.16 9.98
CA THR A 94 -1.52 -11.06 10.76
C THR A 94 -0.54 -9.91 10.94
N LEU A 95 0.71 -10.21 11.32
CA LEU A 95 1.74 -9.20 11.47
C LEU A 95 2.01 -8.48 10.14
N HIS A 96 2.02 -9.21 9.02
CA HIS A 96 2.15 -8.64 7.69
C HIS A 96 1.03 -7.65 7.38
N TYR A 97 -0.24 -8.01 7.61
CA TYR A 97 -1.37 -7.12 7.37
C TYR A 97 -1.36 -5.90 8.29
N GLN A 98 -0.90 -6.05 9.54
CA GLN A 98 -0.69 -4.92 10.44
C GLN A 98 0.37 -3.95 9.88
N GLN A 99 1.48 -4.47 9.34
CA GLN A 99 2.51 -3.62 8.75
C GLN A 99 2.02 -2.95 7.46
N LEU A 100 1.30 -3.69 6.61
CA LEU A 100 0.68 -3.11 5.41
C LEU A 100 -0.32 -2.02 5.79
N TYR A 101 -1.21 -2.25 6.76
CA TYR A 101 -2.17 -1.25 7.22
C TYR A 101 -1.47 0.05 7.62
N ALA A 102 -0.39 -0.04 8.41
CA ALA A 102 0.40 1.12 8.78
C ALA A 102 0.97 1.87 7.56
N VAL A 103 1.56 1.15 6.60
CA VAL A 103 2.13 1.76 5.37
C VAL A 103 1.05 2.43 4.52
N TYR A 104 -0.05 1.75 4.21
CA TYR A 104 -1.11 2.31 3.35
C TYR A 104 -1.85 3.45 4.03
N TYR A 105 -2.16 3.32 5.32
CA TYR A 105 -2.79 4.40 6.07
C TYR A 105 -1.90 5.65 6.05
N THR A 106 -0.60 5.50 6.30
CA THR A 106 0.32 6.63 6.27
C THR A 106 0.50 7.19 4.87
N LEU A 107 0.59 6.37 3.82
CA LEU A 107 0.68 6.84 2.42
C LEU A 107 -0.56 7.64 2.02
N GLU A 108 -1.75 7.09 2.28
CA GLU A 108 -3.03 7.72 1.91
C GLU A 108 -3.24 9.03 2.69
N THR A 109 -2.93 9.03 3.98
CA THR A 109 -2.92 10.26 4.81
C THR A 109 -1.89 11.26 4.31
N ALA A 110 -0.68 10.81 3.96
CA ALA A 110 0.39 11.66 3.44
C ALA A 110 -0.02 12.34 2.14
N LEU A 111 -0.69 11.64 1.23
CA LEU A 111 -1.24 12.22 0.00
C LEU A 111 -2.28 13.31 0.31
N MET A 112 -3.21 13.05 1.22
CA MET A 112 -4.22 14.02 1.65
C MET A 112 -3.60 15.27 2.29
N VAL A 113 -2.64 15.08 3.20
CA VAL A 113 -1.93 16.15 3.91
C VAL A 113 -1.09 16.98 2.94
N ALA A 114 -0.31 16.33 2.08
CA ALA A 114 0.54 17.00 1.09
C ALA A 114 -0.29 17.86 0.13
N ARG A 115 -1.42 17.32 -0.34
CA ARG A 115 -2.36 18.03 -1.21
C ARG A 115 -2.94 19.27 -0.52
N ALA A 116 -3.50 19.11 0.69
CA ALA A 116 -4.07 20.24 1.43
C ALA A 116 -3.03 21.32 1.80
N ALA A 117 -1.80 20.90 2.14
CA ALA A 117 -0.69 21.81 2.41
C ALA A 117 -0.27 22.58 1.15
N ALA A 118 -0.22 21.93 -0.01
CA ALA A 118 0.09 22.58 -1.28
C ALA A 118 -1.01 23.57 -1.70
N GLU A 119 -2.30 23.25 -1.49
CA GLU A 119 -3.39 24.21 -1.70
C GLU A 119 -3.26 25.45 -0.81
N THR A 120 -2.87 25.25 0.45
CA THR A 120 -2.65 26.35 1.40
C THR A 120 -1.46 27.21 0.99
N ARG A 121 -0.34 26.58 0.62
CA ARG A 121 0.86 27.26 0.12
C ARG A 121 0.57 28.06 -1.14
N ARG A 122 -0.21 27.52 -2.08
CA ARG A 122 -0.62 28.23 -3.30
C ARG A 122 -1.41 29.49 -2.96
N ARG A 123 -2.39 29.40 -2.06
CA ARG A 123 -3.18 30.56 -1.60
C ARG A 123 -2.33 31.65 -0.94
N HIS A 124 -1.35 31.25 -0.12
CA HIS A 124 -0.43 32.22 0.50
C HIS A 124 0.49 32.87 -0.54
N ALA A 125 1.06 32.07 -1.45
CA ALA A 125 1.90 32.58 -2.54
C ALA A 125 1.14 33.57 -3.46
N ASP A 126 -0.13 33.29 -3.77
CA ASP A 126 -0.99 34.19 -4.54
C ASP A 126 -1.23 35.51 -3.79
N ALA A 127 -1.40 35.46 -2.46
CA ALA A 127 -1.60 36.65 -1.63
C ALA A 127 -0.32 37.50 -1.48
N ASP A 128 0.84 36.84 -1.40
CA ASP A 128 2.15 37.48 -1.28
C ASP A 128 2.75 37.88 -2.64
N ALA A 129 2.07 37.56 -3.75
CA ALA A 129 2.55 37.71 -5.12
C ALA A 129 3.90 37.00 -5.39
N ASP A 130 4.15 35.89 -4.69
CA ASP A 130 5.33 35.03 -4.87
C ASP A 130 5.05 33.97 -5.95
N ALA A 131 5.35 34.33 -7.20
CA ALA A 131 5.12 33.46 -8.36
C ALA A 131 5.89 32.13 -8.29
N ASP A 132 7.07 32.14 -7.67
CA ASP A 132 7.94 30.96 -7.58
C ASP A 132 7.42 29.96 -6.53
N ALA A 133 7.01 30.45 -5.35
CA ALA A 133 6.29 29.62 -4.37
C ALA A 133 4.96 29.09 -4.93
N GLY A 134 4.23 29.91 -5.68
CA GLY A 134 2.98 29.51 -6.34
C GLY A 134 3.18 28.39 -7.36
N ALA A 135 4.19 28.51 -8.23
CA ALA A 135 4.54 27.50 -9.22
C ALA A 135 4.92 26.16 -8.56
N ARG A 136 5.71 26.18 -7.49
CA ARG A 136 6.11 24.95 -6.76
C ARG A 136 4.95 24.27 -6.05
N ALA A 137 4.06 25.05 -5.43
CA ALA A 137 2.83 24.52 -4.84
C ALA A 137 1.92 23.89 -5.91
N GLN A 138 1.78 24.54 -7.07
CA GLN A 138 1.00 24.02 -8.18
C GLN A 138 1.61 22.74 -8.77
N ALA A 139 2.93 22.66 -8.93
CA ALA A 139 3.61 21.46 -9.40
C ALA A 139 3.37 20.26 -8.47
N THR A 140 3.40 20.49 -7.15
CA THR A 140 3.08 19.46 -6.15
C THR A 140 1.63 18.99 -6.28
N LEU A 141 0.67 19.91 -6.39
CA LEU A 141 -0.75 19.57 -6.59
C LEU A 141 -0.96 18.77 -7.87
N ALA A 142 -0.42 19.25 -8.99
CA ALA A 142 -0.55 18.58 -10.28
C ALA A 142 0.00 17.15 -10.24
N ALA A 143 1.18 16.94 -9.62
CA ALA A 143 1.78 15.62 -9.50
C ALA A 143 0.92 14.66 -8.66
N ILE A 144 0.37 15.10 -7.53
CA ILE A 144 -0.50 14.28 -6.67
C ILE A 144 -1.85 14.01 -7.33
N ASP A 145 -2.48 15.02 -7.93
CA ASP A 145 -3.80 14.90 -8.57
C ASP A 145 -3.77 13.92 -9.75
N LEU A 146 -2.64 13.81 -10.47
CA LEU A 146 -2.47 12.84 -11.55
C LEU A 146 -2.58 11.38 -11.08
N ILE A 147 -2.23 11.08 -9.82
CA ILE A 147 -2.29 9.72 -9.26
C ILE A 147 -3.39 9.54 -8.21
N TRP A 148 -4.33 10.49 -8.12
CA TRP A 148 -5.44 10.44 -7.18
C TRP A 148 -6.55 9.51 -7.67
N PHE A 149 -6.41 8.23 -7.36
CA PHE A 149 -7.42 7.20 -7.64
C PHE A 149 -7.93 6.62 -6.32
N SER A 150 -9.12 7.02 -5.89
CA SER A 150 -9.72 6.54 -4.63
C SER A 150 -10.00 5.03 -4.66
N GLU A 151 -10.25 4.48 -5.85
CA GLU A 151 -10.49 3.06 -6.10
C GLU A 151 -9.27 2.19 -5.74
N LEU A 152 -8.08 2.80 -5.63
CA LEU A 152 -6.85 2.12 -5.21
C LEU A 152 -6.64 2.11 -3.71
N TRP A 153 -7.38 2.90 -2.92
CA TRP A 153 -7.12 3.03 -1.49
C TRP A 153 -7.36 1.71 -0.76
N ARG A 154 -6.39 1.29 0.05
CA ARG A 154 -6.32 -0.06 0.62
C ARG A 154 -6.43 -0.09 2.14
N ALA A 155 -6.22 1.03 2.84
CA ALA A 155 -6.32 1.03 4.30
C ALA A 155 -7.68 0.54 4.83
N PRO A 156 -8.85 0.87 4.20
CA PRO A 156 -10.13 0.30 4.59
C PRO A 156 -10.20 -1.22 4.44
N SER A 157 -9.77 -1.75 3.29
CA SER A 157 -9.76 -3.20 3.02
C SER A 157 -8.81 -3.96 3.97
N LEU A 158 -7.65 -3.37 4.31
CA LEU A 158 -6.73 -3.95 5.28
C LEU A 158 -7.32 -3.99 6.70
N LYS A 159 -8.13 -2.99 7.07
CA LYS A 159 -8.84 -2.99 8.34
C LYS A 159 -9.86 -4.13 8.41
N GLU A 160 -10.59 -4.38 7.33
CA GLU A 160 -11.52 -5.51 7.21
C GLU A 160 -10.79 -6.85 7.28
N ASP A 161 -9.67 -6.99 6.56
CA ASP A 161 -8.84 -8.19 6.60
C ASP A 161 -8.29 -8.46 7.99
N LEU A 162 -7.85 -7.44 8.72
CA LEU A 162 -7.38 -7.60 10.10
C LEU A 162 -8.50 -8.08 11.02
N ALA A 163 -9.70 -7.52 10.90
CA ALA A 163 -10.86 -7.96 11.68
C ALA A 163 -11.27 -9.42 11.35
N ALA A 164 -11.14 -9.85 10.10
CA ALA A 164 -11.45 -11.21 9.67
C ALA A 164 -10.36 -12.23 10.07
N VAL A 165 -9.09 -11.88 9.86
CA VAL A 165 -7.96 -12.78 10.09
C VAL A 165 -7.65 -12.90 11.56
N CYS A 166 -7.76 -11.83 12.36
CA CYS A 166 -7.54 -11.84 13.80
C CYS A 166 -8.45 -10.80 14.48
N PRO A 167 -9.70 -11.15 14.83
CA PRO A 167 -10.66 -10.21 15.43
C PRO A 167 -10.16 -9.61 16.77
N ASP A 168 -9.31 -10.36 17.48
CA ASP A 168 -8.71 -9.92 18.75
C ASP A 168 -7.36 -9.21 18.58
N ALA A 169 -6.80 -9.16 17.37
CA ALA A 169 -5.55 -8.43 17.14
C ALA A 169 -5.84 -6.93 17.08
N PRO A 170 -5.19 -6.10 17.91
CA PRO A 170 -5.37 -4.67 17.82
C PRO A 170 -4.89 -4.20 16.44
N LEU A 171 -5.65 -3.30 15.82
CA LEU A 171 -5.10 -2.47 14.77
C LEU A 171 -3.86 -1.77 15.33
N PRO A 172 -2.81 -1.57 14.51
CA PRO A 172 -1.69 -0.75 14.94
C PRO A 172 -2.24 0.57 15.48
N ALA A 173 -2.03 0.83 16.77
CA ALA A 173 -2.56 2.03 17.40
C ALA A 173 -1.74 3.23 16.91
N PRO A 174 -2.40 4.33 16.47
CA PRO A 174 -1.76 5.62 16.34
C PRO A 174 -1.01 5.93 17.64
N ILE A 175 0.31 6.01 17.58
CA ILE A 175 1.12 6.62 18.62
C ILE A 175 0.94 8.13 18.41
N PRO A 176 0.34 8.86 19.35
CA PRO A 176 0.25 10.30 19.27
C PRO A 176 1.68 10.87 19.26
N VAL A 177 2.03 11.68 18.27
CA VAL A 177 3.32 12.37 18.24
C VAL A 177 3.09 13.86 18.01
N GLY A 178 3.81 14.69 18.76
CA GLY A 178 3.63 16.14 18.90
C GLY A 178 3.73 16.93 17.58
N ASP A 179 3.45 18.24 17.69
CA ASP A 179 3.34 19.38 16.75
C ASP A 179 3.40 19.17 15.21
N SER A 180 4.13 18.17 14.71
CA SER A 180 4.21 17.74 13.30
C SER A 180 2.93 17.14 12.71
N GLY A 181 1.97 16.70 13.53
CA GLY A 181 0.72 16.07 13.08
C GLY A 181 0.87 14.69 12.43
N ALA A 182 2.08 14.10 12.44
CA ALA A 182 2.33 12.78 11.87
C ALA A 182 1.79 11.65 12.75
N VAL A 183 1.04 10.72 12.15
CA VAL A 183 0.53 9.51 12.82
C VAL A 183 1.57 8.40 12.68
N TYR A 184 2.03 7.86 13.81
CA TYR A 184 2.94 6.72 13.86
C TYR A 184 2.23 5.49 14.41
N PHE A 185 2.78 4.31 14.17
CA PHE A 185 2.18 3.05 14.61
C PHE A 185 3.18 2.21 15.40
N ASN A 186 2.71 1.44 16.39
CA ASN A 186 3.55 0.41 17.02
C ASN A 186 3.81 -0.72 16.00
N THR A 187 4.92 -0.63 15.30
CA THR A 187 5.28 -1.41 14.11
C THR A 187 6.71 -1.93 14.20
N THR A 188 7.09 -2.84 13.30
CA THR A 188 8.48 -3.28 13.20
C THR A 188 9.40 -2.11 12.83
N PRO A 189 10.71 -2.15 13.13
CA PRO A 189 11.62 -1.03 12.84
C PRO A 189 11.62 -0.59 11.36
N ALA A 190 11.59 -1.51 10.39
CA ALA A 190 11.52 -1.17 8.97
C ALA A 190 10.21 -0.46 8.62
N THR A 191 9.08 -0.93 9.15
CA THR A 191 7.76 -0.31 8.93
C THR A 191 7.69 1.08 9.57
N ALA A 192 8.26 1.24 10.77
CA ALA A 192 8.37 2.53 11.45
C ALA A 192 9.26 3.51 10.67
N ALA A 193 10.37 3.04 10.08
CA ALA A 193 11.22 3.85 9.22
C ALA A 193 10.49 4.28 7.94
N TYR A 194 9.76 3.35 7.31
CA TYR A 194 9.01 3.63 6.10
C TYR A 194 7.88 4.67 6.35
N THR A 195 7.04 4.43 7.36
CA THR A 195 5.94 5.35 7.70
C THR A 195 6.46 6.74 8.10
N ARG A 196 7.58 6.83 8.85
CA ARG A 196 8.23 8.11 9.16
C ARG A 196 8.67 8.85 7.90
N HIS A 197 9.25 8.15 6.93
CA HIS A 197 9.68 8.76 5.67
C HIS A 197 8.50 9.31 4.87
N LEU A 198 7.42 8.54 4.74
CA LEU A 198 6.18 9.00 4.09
C LEU A 198 5.61 10.27 4.74
N ALA A 199 5.54 10.29 6.08
CA ALA A 199 5.06 11.45 6.82
C ALA A 199 5.98 12.68 6.64
N ALA A 200 7.31 12.46 6.62
CA ALA A 200 8.28 13.52 6.37
C ALA A 200 8.13 14.13 4.96
N LEU A 201 7.93 13.30 3.93
CA LEU A 201 7.66 13.79 2.57
C LEU A 201 6.40 14.68 2.50
N ALA A 202 5.35 14.32 3.23
CA ALA A 202 4.09 15.08 3.23
C ALA A 202 4.19 16.47 3.86
N THR A 203 5.06 16.60 4.87
CA THR A 203 5.16 17.79 5.74
C THR A 203 6.40 18.65 5.46
N ALA A 204 7.25 18.24 4.52
CA ALA A 204 8.43 18.99 4.12
C ALA A 204 8.08 20.44 3.73
N ALA A 205 8.69 21.39 4.44
CA ALA A 205 8.44 22.82 4.30
C ALA A 205 9.69 23.63 3.96
N ASP A 206 10.89 23.04 4.03
CA ASP A 206 12.14 23.71 3.70
C ASP A 206 12.17 24.11 2.21
N ALA A 207 12.75 25.26 1.90
CA ALA A 207 12.80 25.81 0.53
C ALA A 207 13.43 24.82 -0.47
N ASP A 208 14.45 24.08 -0.04
CA ASP A 208 15.13 23.05 -0.84
C ASP A 208 14.33 21.73 -0.95
N ALA A 209 13.32 21.54 -0.10
CA ALA A 209 12.53 20.31 0.01
C ALA A 209 11.05 20.52 -0.35
N VAL A 210 10.66 21.69 -0.87
CA VAL A 210 9.23 22.03 -1.08
C VAL A 210 8.54 21.13 -2.11
N LEU A 211 9.32 20.49 -2.99
CA LEU A 211 8.84 19.49 -3.97
C LEU A 211 8.95 18.04 -3.46
N ALA A 212 9.46 17.82 -2.25
CA ALA A 212 9.47 16.49 -1.63
C ALA A 212 8.08 15.83 -1.58
N PRO A 213 6.95 16.54 -1.36
CA PRO A 213 5.65 15.89 -1.37
C PRO A 213 5.28 15.30 -2.74
N ALA A 214 5.80 15.84 -3.85
CA ALA A 214 5.59 15.26 -5.19
C ALA A 214 6.24 13.86 -5.32
N ARG A 215 7.21 13.53 -4.47
CA ARG A 215 7.85 12.20 -4.46
C ARG A 215 6.93 11.11 -3.89
N LEU A 216 5.81 11.47 -3.24
CA LEU A 216 4.76 10.50 -2.86
C LEU A 216 4.19 9.75 -4.06
N VAL A 217 4.23 10.34 -5.26
CA VAL A 217 3.87 9.68 -6.53
C VAL A 217 4.64 8.37 -6.73
N ALA A 218 5.92 8.34 -6.33
CA ALA A 218 6.76 7.15 -6.42
C ALA A 218 6.21 6.00 -5.56
N HIS A 219 5.78 6.30 -4.34
CA HIS A 219 5.21 5.30 -3.43
C HIS A 219 3.86 4.77 -3.95
N SER A 220 3.00 5.64 -4.46
CA SER A 220 1.75 5.22 -5.11
C SER A 220 2.02 4.30 -6.30
N TYR A 221 3.01 4.61 -7.14
CA TYR A 221 3.43 3.77 -8.25
C TYR A 221 3.87 2.37 -7.77
N VAL A 222 4.83 2.32 -6.83
CA VAL A 222 5.40 1.04 -6.35
C VAL A 222 4.35 0.18 -5.67
N ARG A 223 3.53 0.77 -4.81
CA ARG A 223 2.50 0.05 -4.04
C ARG A 223 1.35 -0.39 -4.93
N TYR A 224 0.60 0.54 -5.51
CA TYR A 224 -0.67 0.23 -6.15
C TYR A 224 -0.50 -0.56 -7.46
N LEU A 225 0.51 -0.25 -8.30
CA LEU A 225 0.74 -1.09 -9.49
C LEU A 225 1.30 -2.47 -9.14
N GLY A 226 2.02 -2.60 -8.02
CA GLY A 226 2.42 -3.88 -7.46
C GLY A 226 1.21 -4.73 -7.07
N ASP A 227 0.24 -4.13 -6.37
CA ASP A 227 -0.99 -4.80 -5.91
C ASP A 227 -1.89 -5.26 -7.08
N LEU A 228 -1.96 -4.45 -8.14
CA LEU A 228 -2.66 -4.77 -9.38
C LEU A 228 -1.91 -5.77 -10.29
N SER A 229 -0.66 -6.09 -9.97
CA SER A 229 0.19 -7.00 -10.74
C SER A 229 0.53 -8.25 -9.92
N GLY A 230 1.69 -8.27 -9.26
CA GLY A 230 2.13 -9.41 -8.44
C GLY A 230 1.19 -9.70 -7.26
N GLY A 231 0.54 -8.67 -6.71
CA GLY A 231 -0.45 -8.82 -5.64
C GLY A 231 -1.63 -9.73 -6.02
N GLN A 232 -2.05 -9.73 -7.29
CA GLN A 232 -3.13 -10.61 -7.76
C GLN A 232 -2.71 -12.08 -7.73
N TYR A 233 -1.44 -12.37 -8.02
CA TYR A 233 -0.90 -13.73 -7.85
C TYR A 233 -0.80 -14.12 -6.38
N LEU A 234 -0.32 -13.21 -5.53
CA LEU A 234 -0.20 -13.44 -4.09
C LEU A 234 -1.57 -13.69 -3.44
N SER A 235 -2.60 -12.93 -3.82
CA SER A 235 -3.99 -13.12 -3.39
C SER A 235 -4.48 -14.56 -3.60
N ARG A 236 -4.26 -15.12 -4.81
CA ARG A 236 -4.65 -16.50 -5.14
C ARG A 236 -3.89 -17.54 -4.32
N LYS A 237 -2.61 -17.28 -4.01
CA LYS A 237 -1.81 -18.16 -3.14
C LYS A 237 -2.31 -18.11 -1.70
N VAL A 238 -2.61 -16.92 -1.20
CA VAL A 238 -3.15 -16.75 0.15
C VAL A 238 -4.49 -17.47 0.29
N GLU A 239 -5.38 -17.32 -0.68
CA GLU A 239 -6.65 -18.05 -0.73
C GLU A 239 -6.45 -19.56 -0.74
N LYS A 240 -5.54 -20.05 -1.60
CA LYS A 240 -5.23 -21.48 -1.72
C LYS A 240 -4.70 -22.09 -0.42
N PHE A 241 -3.76 -21.43 0.26
CA PHE A 241 -3.05 -22.03 1.40
C PHE A 241 -3.65 -21.66 2.76
N TYR A 242 -4.37 -20.54 2.86
CA TYR A 242 -4.89 -20.02 4.12
C TYR A 242 -6.41 -19.86 4.13
N GLY A 243 -7.10 -20.32 3.08
CA GLY A 243 -8.55 -20.53 3.06
C GLY A 243 -9.39 -19.25 3.04
N HIS A 244 -8.80 -18.09 2.79
CA HIS A 244 -9.51 -16.82 2.66
C HIS A 244 -8.87 -15.95 1.58
N ARG A 245 -9.70 -15.25 0.81
CA ARG A 245 -9.22 -14.24 -0.13
C ARG A 245 -9.18 -12.88 0.57
N PRO A 246 -8.04 -12.18 0.61
CA PRO A 246 -7.94 -10.88 1.28
C PRO A 246 -8.70 -9.79 0.52
N HIS A 247 -9.45 -8.95 1.23
CA HIS A 247 -10.09 -7.74 0.71
C HIS A 247 -9.04 -6.77 0.17
N PHE A 248 -7.85 -6.71 0.77
CA PHE A 248 -6.72 -5.91 0.34
C PHE A 248 -6.43 -6.04 -1.17
N TYR A 249 -6.44 -7.27 -1.69
CA TYR A 249 -6.19 -7.55 -3.11
C TYR A 249 -7.45 -7.52 -3.99
N THR A 250 -8.60 -7.17 -3.41
CA THR A 250 -9.88 -7.07 -4.10
C THR A 250 -10.19 -5.60 -4.39
N PHE A 251 -10.13 -5.23 -5.67
CA PHE A 251 -10.43 -3.89 -6.15
C PHE A 251 -11.85 -3.88 -6.73
N GLU A 252 -12.86 -3.61 -5.89
CA GLU A 252 -14.28 -3.72 -6.27
C GLU A 252 -14.64 -2.83 -7.47
N GLU A 253 -14.08 -1.63 -7.51
CA GLU A 253 -14.30 -0.64 -8.57
C GLU A 253 -13.43 -0.89 -9.81
N ILE A 254 -12.48 -1.84 -9.75
CA ILE A 254 -11.57 -2.19 -10.85
C ILE A 254 -11.68 -3.70 -11.11
N PRO A 255 -12.69 -4.15 -11.88
CA PRO A 255 -12.87 -5.57 -12.14
C PRO A 255 -11.67 -6.15 -12.89
N ALA A 256 -11.43 -7.46 -12.74
CA ALA A 256 -10.26 -8.14 -13.30
C ALA A 256 -10.06 -7.90 -14.81
N THR A 257 -11.16 -7.77 -15.56
CA THR A 257 -11.15 -7.48 -17.01
C THR A 257 -10.64 -6.08 -17.35
N GLN A 258 -10.64 -5.14 -16.39
CA GLN A 258 -10.24 -3.75 -16.58
C GLN A 258 -8.87 -3.42 -15.96
N ILE A 259 -8.27 -4.33 -15.19
CA ILE A 259 -6.97 -4.10 -14.53
C ILE A 259 -5.92 -3.62 -15.54
N ARG A 260 -5.84 -4.24 -16.72
CA ARG A 260 -4.88 -3.84 -17.77
C ARG A 260 -5.09 -2.39 -18.21
N ALA A 261 -6.32 -2.05 -18.60
CA ALA A 261 -6.68 -0.69 -19.01
C ALA A 261 -6.45 0.34 -17.89
N PHE A 262 -6.69 -0.05 -16.64
CA PHE A 262 -6.43 0.81 -15.49
C PHE A 262 -4.93 1.10 -15.31
N LYS A 263 -4.07 0.07 -15.39
CA LYS A 263 -2.61 0.24 -15.31
C LYS A 263 -2.10 1.15 -16.44
N ASP A 264 -2.64 1.01 -17.64
CA ASP A 264 -2.27 1.84 -18.79
C ASP A 264 -2.69 3.30 -18.58
N ARG A 265 -3.90 3.54 -18.06
CA ARG A 265 -4.35 4.88 -17.65
C ARG A 265 -3.45 5.49 -16.58
N PHE A 266 -3.09 4.71 -15.55
CA PHE A 266 -2.19 5.16 -14.49
C PHE A 266 -0.83 5.59 -15.05
N ARG A 267 -0.23 4.77 -15.94
CA ARG A 267 1.04 5.10 -16.60
C ARG A 267 0.93 6.35 -17.49
N ALA A 268 -0.18 6.49 -18.22
CA ALA A 268 -0.43 7.69 -19.02
C ALA A 268 -0.53 8.96 -18.17
N HIS A 269 -1.05 8.86 -16.94
CA HIS A 269 -1.05 9.98 -15.99
C HIS A 269 0.36 10.28 -15.45
N LEU A 270 1.15 9.26 -15.11
CA LEU A 270 2.56 9.46 -14.73
C LEU A 270 3.36 10.21 -15.80
N ASN A 271 3.08 9.94 -17.08
CA ASN A 271 3.74 10.60 -18.19
C ASN A 271 3.38 12.10 -18.35
N GLN A 272 2.41 12.61 -17.58
CA GLN A 272 2.05 14.04 -17.53
C GLN A 272 2.76 14.79 -16.39
N VAL A 273 3.48 14.08 -15.51
CA VAL A 273 4.26 14.71 -14.44
C VAL A 273 5.40 15.53 -15.04
N ASP A 274 5.62 16.72 -14.49
CA ASP A 274 6.69 17.63 -14.93
C ASP A 274 8.06 16.94 -14.94
N ALA A 275 8.80 17.10 -16.05
CA ALA A 275 10.10 16.46 -16.25
C ALA A 275 11.13 16.83 -15.17
N SER A 276 11.04 18.01 -14.57
CA SER A 276 11.92 18.44 -13.47
C SER A 276 11.78 17.59 -12.20
N LEU A 277 10.66 16.89 -12.04
CA LEU A 277 10.41 16.02 -10.89
C LEU A 277 10.85 14.57 -11.14
N HIS A 278 11.12 14.18 -12.38
CA HIS A 278 11.28 12.77 -12.74
C HIS A 278 12.45 12.11 -12.01
N ASP A 279 13.61 12.78 -11.92
CA ASP A 279 14.80 12.21 -11.26
C ASP A 279 14.50 11.91 -9.78
N ALA A 280 13.94 12.90 -9.07
CA ALA A 280 13.60 12.77 -7.66
C ALA A 280 12.52 11.69 -7.39
N ILE A 281 11.57 11.52 -8.31
CA ILE A 281 10.53 10.48 -8.24
C ILE A 281 11.11 9.10 -8.54
N VAL A 282 12.01 8.99 -9.52
CA VAL A 282 12.68 7.72 -9.87
C VAL A 282 13.55 7.24 -8.70
N ASP A 283 14.34 8.12 -8.11
CA ASP A 283 15.16 7.80 -6.94
C ASP A 283 14.30 7.39 -5.74
N GLU A 284 13.17 8.07 -5.52
CA GLU A 284 12.23 7.70 -4.47
C GLU A 284 11.54 6.35 -4.74
N ALA A 285 11.30 5.97 -6.00
CA ALA A 285 10.70 4.67 -6.31
C ALA A 285 11.64 3.53 -5.92
N VAL A 286 12.95 3.69 -6.15
CA VAL A 286 13.96 2.74 -5.68
C VAL A 286 13.99 2.68 -4.14
N HIS A 287 13.89 3.83 -3.47
CA HIS A 287 13.77 3.89 -2.01
C HIS A 287 12.52 3.14 -1.51
N SER A 288 11.37 3.38 -2.12
CA SER A 288 10.10 2.72 -1.81
C SER A 288 10.19 1.19 -1.92
N PHE A 289 10.82 0.67 -2.98
CA PHE A 289 11.07 -0.77 -3.12
C PHE A 289 11.96 -1.32 -2.01
N ARG A 290 13.07 -0.63 -1.69
CA ARG A 290 13.99 -1.05 -0.61
C ARG A 290 13.31 -1.03 0.76
N ALA A 291 12.47 -0.03 1.03
CA ALA A 291 11.71 0.04 2.28
C ALA A 291 10.71 -1.13 2.39
N ASN A 292 10.04 -1.48 1.29
CA ASN A 292 9.17 -2.66 1.24
C ASN A 292 9.96 -3.97 1.46
N MET A 293 11.18 -4.05 0.92
CA MET A 293 12.06 -5.19 1.12
C MET A 293 12.52 -5.36 2.56
N ALA A 294 12.89 -4.27 3.22
CA ALA A 294 13.27 -4.29 4.63
C ALA A 294 12.12 -4.83 5.49
N LEU A 295 10.87 -4.44 5.21
CA LEU A 295 9.68 -4.98 5.87
C LEU A 295 9.59 -6.50 5.66
N PHE A 296 9.69 -7.01 4.43
CA PHE A 296 9.62 -8.45 4.18
C PHE A 296 10.75 -9.24 4.86
N HIS A 297 11.96 -8.67 4.94
CA HIS A 297 13.07 -9.30 5.65
C HIS A 297 12.83 -9.39 7.16
N GLU A 298 12.29 -8.35 7.78
CA GLU A 298 11.97 -8.37 9.22
C GLU A 298 10.86 -9.37 9.57
N LEU A 299 9.91 -9.59 8.65
CA LEU A 299 8.84 -10.56 8.86
C LEU A 299 9.31 -12.02 8.76
N ALA A 300 10.46 -12.30 8.13
CA ALA A 300 10.92 -13.65 7.81
C ALA A 300 11.66 -14.41 8.94
N GLY A 301 11.42 -14.08 10.22
CA GLY A 301 12.09 -14.73 11.36
C GLY A 301 11.65 -16.18 11.62
N PRO A 302 12.33 -16.96 12.49
CA PRO A 302 12.00 -18.37 12.75
C PRO A 302 10.54 -18.62 13.19
N GLN A 303 9.92 -17.66 13.89
CA GLN A 303 8.52 -17.72 14.32
C GLN A 303 7.51 -17.55 13.17
N SER A 304 7.98 -17.15 11.98
CA SER A 304 7.15 -16.91 10.81
C SER A 304 6.84 -18.17 10.00
N ILE A 305 7.55 -19.27 10.25
CA ILE A 305 7.46 -20.51 9.48
C ILE A 305 6.69 -21.57 10.27
N LEU A 306 5.73 -22.25 9.62
CA LEU A 306 5.06 -23.42 10.18
C LEU A 306 6.08 -24.55 10.41
N PRO A 307 6.03 -25.25 11.56
CA PRO A 307 6.89 -26.41 11.78
C PRO A 307 6.65 -27.46 10.69
N ALA A 308 7.75 -28.08 10.25
CA ALA A 308 7.78 -29.08 9.19
C ALA A 308 7.01 -30.36 9.54
#